data_AF-A0A0A1XF22-F1
#
_entry.id   AF-A0A0A1XF22-F1
#
_cell.length_a   1.000
_cell.length_b   1.000
_cell.length_c   1.000
_cell.angle_alpha   90.00
_cell.angle_beta   90.00
_cell.angle_gamma   90.00
#
_symmetry.space_group_name_H-M   'P 1'
#
loop_
_entity.id
_entity.type
_entity.pdbx_description
1 polymer ?
#
loop_
_entity_poly.entity_id
_entity_poly.type
_entity_poly.pdbx_seq_one_letter_code
_entity_poly.pdbx_strand_id
1 'polypeptide(L)'
;MGMVQKRKKMHSGDTHLRRRWRVRSRRRDLDQIDDDLRTKSGELIDQQVDLEQTGFAQFYCVHCAKYFIDDHAMQAHFRTKVHKRRMKALELEPYTVEEAERAAGQGSYKAPKKRVIKTQPTKAEVKKGKRIQLEEKLEEDEAPKSKRKVEKMQT
;
A
#
# COMPACT_ATOMS: atom_id res chain seq x y z
N MET A 1 32.84 -46.34 -15.52
CA MET A 1 32.51 -44.97 -15.04
C MET A 1 31.08 -44.98 -14.53
N GLY A 2 30.87 -44.75 -13.22
CA GLY A 2 29.55 -44.85 -12.59
C GLY A 2 28.66 -43.64 -12.92
N MET A 3 27.41 -43.89 -13.31
CA MET A 3 26.44 -42.85 -13.64
C MET A 3 26.13 -41.99 -12.40
N VAL A 4 26.13 -40.67 -12.59
CA VAL A 4 25.79 -39.69 -11.54
C VAL A 4 24.37 -39.97 -11.03
N GLN A 5 24.22 -40.34 -9.76
CA GLN A 5 22.92 -40.67 -9.19
C GLN A 5 21.99 -39.45 -9.19
N LYS A 6 20.78 -39.62 -9.72
CA LYS A 6 19.73 -38.59 -9.75
C LYS A 6 19.39 -38.16 -8.32
N ARG A 7 19.64 -36.89 -7.99
CA ARG A 7 19.22 -36.30 -6.70
C ARG A 7 17.70 -36.39 -6.57
N LYS A 8 17.21 -37.19 -5.62
CA LYS A 8 15.77 -37.51 -5.43
C LYS A 8 14.89 -36.30 -5.02
N LYS A 9 15.45 -35.12 -4.75
CA LYS A 9 14.72 -33.90 -4.32
C LYS A 9 15.02 -32.71 -5.23
N MET A 10 14.63 -32.77 -6.51
CA MET A 10 14.74 -31.65 -7.47
C MET A 10 13.39 -31.15 -8.00
N HIS A 11 12.28 -31.49 -7.36
CA HIS A 11 10.98 -30.96 -7.74
C HIS A 11 10.77 -29.55 -7.14
N SER A 12 11.18 -28.52 -7.90
CA SER A 12 10.68 -27.16 -7.69
C SER A 12 9.30 -27.06 -8.33
N GLY A 13 8.24 -27.20 -7.54
CA GLY A 13 6.86 -27.09 -8.01
C GLY A 13 6.22 -25.74 -7.67
N ASP A 14 5.17 -25.38 -8.40
CA ASP A 14 4.39 -24.15 -8.21
C ASP A 14 3.42 -24.21 -7.03
N THR A 15 3.51 -25.25 -6.20
CA THR A 15 2.67 -25.44 -5.01
C THR A 15 2.72 -24.25 -4.06
N HIS A 16 3.87 -23.57 -3.99
CA HIS A 16 4.07 -22.36 -3.19
C HIS A 16 3.32 -21.14 -3.75
N LEU A 17 3.32 -20.94 -5.08
CA LEU A 17 2.54 -19.90 -5.76
C LEU A 17 1.04 -20.16 -5.60
N ARG A 18 0.61 -21.40 -5.88
CA ARG A 18 -0.79 -21.81 -5.72
C ARG A 18 -1.28 -21.66 -4.28
N ARG A 19 -0.41 -21.93 -3.28
CA ARG A 19 -0.75 -21.71 -1.87
C ARG A 19 -0.93 -20.23 -1.55
N ARG A 20 -0.10 -19.35 -2.11
CA ARG A 20 -0.15 -17.90 -1.90
C ARG A 20 -1.40 -17.26 -2.52
N TRP A 21 -1.84 -17.73 -3.69
CA TRP A 21 -2.96 -17.15 -4.44
C TRP A 21 -4.34 -17.71 -4.05
N ARG A 22 -4.41 -18.60 -3.05
CA ARG A 22 -5.68 -19.11 -2.55
C ARG A 22 -6.50 -18.02 -1.85
N VAL A 23 -7.81 -18.02 -2.11
CA VAL A 23 -8.78 -17.06 -1.55
C VAL A 23 -8.73 -17.01 -0.02
N ARG A 24 -8.62 -18.15 0.66
CA ARG A 24 -8.55 -18.24 2.14
C ARG A 24 -7.36 -17.50 2.78
N SER A 25 -6.34 -17.14 1.98
CA SER A 25 -5.14 -16.44 2.45
C SER A 25 -4.96 -15.09 1.74
N ARG A 26 -6.01 -14.63 1.05
CA ARG A 26 -6.02 -13.34 0.38
C ARG A 26 -6.00 -12.22 1.42
N ARG A 27 -5.22 -11.19 1.13
CA ARG A 27 -5.12 -9.98 1.96
C ARG A 27 -6.11 -8.92 1.45
N ARG A 28 -6.33 -7.86 2.23
CA ARG A 28 -7.11 -6.72 1.76
C ARG A 28 -6.49 -6.11 0.50
N ASP A 29 -7.36 -5.81 -0.45
CA ASP A 29 -7.00 -5.22 -1.73
C ASP A 29 -6.71 -3.71 -1.57
N LEU A 30 -6.21 -3.04 -2.62
CA LEU A 30 -5.74 -1.65 -2.53
C LEU A 30 -6.87 -0.63 -2.43
N ASP A 31 -7.94 -0.85 -3.19
CA ASP A 31 -9.20 -0.10 -3.20
C ASP A 31 -9.86 -0.10 -1.81
N GLN A 32 -9.98 -1.27 -1.19
CA GLN A 32 -10.53 -1.41 0.16
C GLN A 32 -9.74 -0.61 1.20
N ILE A 33 -8.41 -0.56 1.05
CA ILE A 33 -7.56 0.21 1.96
C ILE A 33 -7.69 1.71 1.70
N ASP A 34 -7.86 2.16 0.45
CA ASP A 34 -8.10 3.58 0.16
C ASP A 34 -9.42 4.04 0.80
N ASP A 35 -10.47 3.21 0.71
CA ASP A 35 -11.75 3.46 1.36
C ASP A 35 -11.63 3.53 2.89
N ASP A 36 -10.88 2.60 3.50
CA ASP A 36 -10.60 2.61 4.93
C ASP A 36 -9.83 3.87 5.36
N LEU A 37 -8.86 4.34 4.55
CA LEU A 37 -8.11 5.57 4.82
C LEU A 37 -9.01 6.80 4.81
N ARG A 38 -9.98 6.84 3.89
CA ARG A 38 -10.94 7.95 3.75
C ARG A 38 -11.99 7.97 4.86
N THR A 39 -12.51 6.82 5.25
CA THR A 39 -13.71 6.72 6.10
C THR A 39 -13.42 6.34 7.54
N LYS A 40 -12.58 5.34 7.77
CA LYS A 40 -12.44 4.65 9.07
C LYS A 40 -11.06 4.75 9.70
N SER A 41 -10.19 5.61 9.15
CA SER A 41 -8.78 5.66 9.56
C SER A 41 -8.58 5.88 11.06
N GLY A 42 -9.40 6.71 11.71
CA GLY A 42 -9.34 6.93 13.16
C GLY A 42 -9.77 5.70 13.97
N GLU A 43 -10.87 5.06 13.57
CA GLU A 43 -11.44 3.88 14.25
C GLU A 43 -10.50 2.67 14.16
N LEU A 44 -9.80 2.51 13.04
CA LEU A 44 -8.85 1.41 12.86
C LEU A 44 -7.54 1.61 13.62
N ILE A 45 -7.17 2.84 14.00
CA ILE A 45 -5.98 3.09 14.82
C ILE A 45 -6.31 2.90 16.31
N ASP A 46 -7.48 3.39 16.74
CA ASP A 46 -7.94 3.30 18.13
C ASP A 46 -9.00 2.21 18.29
N GLN A 47 -8.64 0.98 17.93
CA GLN A 47 -9.53 -0.18 18.07
C GLN A 47 -9.71 -0.60 19.53
N GLN A 48 -10.87 -1.20 19.81
CA GLN A 48 -11.11 -1.88 21.07
C GLN A 48 -10.19 -3.10 21.21
N VAL A 49 -9.92 -3.48 22.45
CA VAL A 49 -9.06 -4.63 22.77
C VAL A 49 -9.76 -5.91 22.30
N ASP A 50 -9.15 -6.61 21.34
CA ASP A 50 -9.64 -7.89 20.83
C ASP A 50 -8.62 -9.00 21.11
N LEU A 51 -9.02 -10.01 21.87
CA LEU A 51 -8.16 -11.11 22.32
C LEU A 51 -7.79 -12.10 21.21
N GLU A 52 -8.56 -12.17 20.12
CA GLU A 52 -8.30 -13.12 19.03
C GLU A 52 -7.22 -12.61 18.08
N GLN A 53 -6.96 -11.30 18.09
CA GLN A 53 -6.03 -10.65 17.20
C GLN A 53 -4.66 -10.45 17.85
N THR A 54 -3.60 -10.55 17.04
CA THR A 54 -2.22 -10.30 17.49
C THR A 54 -2.06 -8.91 18.10
N GLY A 55 -1.40 -8.83 19.26
CA GLY A 55 -1.20 -7.57 19.98
C GLY A 55 -2.51 -6.93 20.42
N PHE A 56 -3.54 -7.74 20.68
CA PHE A 56 -4.86 -7.32 21.15
C PHE A 56 -5.58 -6.33 20.22
N ALA A 57 -5.33 -6.43 18.92
CA ALA A 57 -5.72 -5.46 17.88
C ALA A 57 -5.21 -4.01 18.10
N GLN A 58 -4.36 -3.80 19.10
CA GLN A 58 -3.89 -2.47 19.46
C GLN A 58 -2.89 -1.92 18.46
N PHE A 59 -1.95 -2.72 17.95
CA PHE A 59 -0.88 -2.22 17.08
C PHE A 59 -1.20 -2.52 15.62
N TYR A 60 -1.96 -1.63 14.98
CA TYR A 60 -2.44 -1.82 13.61
C TYR A 60 -1.86 -0.80 12.62
N CYS A 61 -1.43 -1.28 11.45
CA CYS A 61 -1.03 -0.44 10.32
C CYS A 61 -2.13 -0.44 9.26
N VAL A 62 -2.87 0.68 9.15
CA VAL A 62 -3.94 0.89 8.13
C VAL A 62 -3.43 0.68 6.70
N HIS A 63 -2.27 1.23 6.32
CA HIS A 63 -1.78 1.13 4.93
C HIS A 63 -1.51 -0.30 4.46
N CYS A 64 -1.06 -1.17 5.39
CA CYS A 64 -0.70 -2.56 5.08
C CYS A 64 -1.76 -3.57 5.55
N ALA A 65 -2.84 -3.09 6.19
CA ALA A 65 -3.85 -3.89 6.85
C ALA A 65 -3.28 -5.05 7.70
N LYS A 66 -2.32 -4.73 8.58
CA LYS A 66 -1.59 -5.73 9.36
C LYS A 66 -1.51 -5.34 10.84
N TYR A 67 -1.73 -6.32 11.69
CA TYR A 67 -1.55 -6.26 13.13
C TYR A 67 -0.13 -6.67 13.56
N PHE A 68 0.35 -6.07 14.63
CA PHE A 68 1.65 -6.29 15.24
C PHE A 68 1.49 -6.63 16.73
N ILE A 69 2.55 -7.19 17.32
CA ILE A 69 2.56 -7.60 18.73
C ILE A 69 2.82 -6.39 19.64
N ASP A 70 3.79 -5.54 19.27
CA ASP A 70 4.24 -4.38 20.05
C ASP A 70 4.43 -3.13 19.17
N ASP A 71 4.50 -1.96 19.81
CA ASP A 71 4.82 -0.68 19.17
C ASP A 71 6.17 -0.69 18.44
N HIS A 72 7.20 -1.30 19.02
CA HIS A 72 8.53 -1.37 18.41
C HIS A 72 8.48 -2.15 17.08
N ALA A 73 7.72 -3.24 17.01
CA ALA A 73 7.55 -4.02 15.78
C ALA A 73 6.82 -3.21 14.70
N MET A 74 5.83 -2.40 15.09
CA MET A 74 5.11 -1.50 14.18
C MET A 74 6.02 -0.38 13.65
N GLN A 75 6.81 0.26 14.52
CA GLN A 75 7.77 1.29 14.10
C GLN A 75 8.86 0.72 13.18
N ALA A 76 9.36 -0.47 13.48
CA ALA A 76 10.30 -1.17 12.60
C ALA A 76 9.67 -1.44 11.22
N HIS A 77 8.38 -1.83 11.18
CA HIS A 77 7.65 -2.04 9.93
C HIS A 77 7.60 -0.77 9.05
N PHE A 78 7.36 0.41 9.62
CA PHE A 78 7.32 1.66 8.84
C PHE A 78 8.63 1.96 8.11
N ARG A 79 9.77 1.53 8.65
CA ARG A 79 11.09 1.71 8.04
C ARG A 79 11.35 0.74 6.88
N THR A 80 10.62 -0.39 6.82
CA THR A 80 10.85 -1.44 5.82
C THR A 80 10.44 -1.04 4.40
N LYS A 81 11.08 -1.65 3.40
CA LYS A 81 10.78 -1.44 1.98
C LYS A 81 9.35 -1.86 1.61
N VAL A 82 8.79 -2.86 2.30
CA VAL A 82 7.43 -3.37 2.03
C VAL A 82 6.41 -2.26 2.31
N HIS A 83 6.55 -1.58 3.45
CA HIS A 83 5.68 -0.47 3.81
C HIS A 83 5.79 0.69 2.81
N LYS A 84 7.02 1.13 2.51
CA LYS A 84 7.28 2.20 1.54
C LYS A 84 6.72 1.91 0.15
N ARG A 85 6.78 0.65 -0.30
CA ARG A 85 6.15 0.21 -1.56
C ARG A 85 4.63 0.30 -1.52
N ARG A 86 4.01 -0.03 -0.39
CA ARG A 86 2.56 0.07 -0.21
C ARG A 86 2.09 1.52 -0.22
N MET A 87 2.82 2.42 0.46
CA MET A 87 2.55 3.86 0.41
C MET A 87 2.58 4.39 -1.02
N LYS A 88 3.63 4.05 -1.78
CA LYS A 88 3.75 4.44 -3.18
C LYS A 88 2.61 3.88 -4.07
N ALA A 89 2.09 2.70 -3.75
CA ALA A 89 0.97 2.12 -4.49
C ALA A 89 -0.35 2.86 -4.20
N LEU A 90 -0.53 3.37 -2.98
CA LEU A 90 -1.71 4.12 -2.56
C LEU A 90 -1.65 5.60 -3.01
N GLU A 91 -0.48 6.13 -3.36
CA GLU A 91 -0.35 7.48 -3.93
C GLU A 91 -1.15 7.64 -5.23
N LEU A 92 -1.37 6.54 -5.96
CA LEU A 92 -2.22 6.52 -7.15
C LEU A 92 -3.65 6.16 -6.75
N GLU A 93 -4.61 6.84 -7.37
CA GLU A 93 -6.01 6.46 -7.26
C GLU A 93 -6.20 4.97 -7.65
N PRO A 94 -6.92 4.18 -6.84
CA PRO A 94 -7.10 2.77 -7.11
C PRO A 94 -7.92 2.54 -8.38
N TYR A 95 -7.58 1.49 -9.11
CA TYR A 95 -8.31 1.08 -10.31
C TYR A 95 -9.75 0.71 -9.97
N THR A 96 -10.70 1.19 -10.78
CA THR A 96 -12.14 0.94 -10.58
C THR A 96 -12.76 0.24 -11.79
N VAL A 97 -13.91 -0.40 -11.58
CA VAL A 97 -14.66 -1.05 -12.68
C VAL A 97 -15.08 -0.02 -13.74
N GLU A 98 -15.45 1.20 -13.33
CA GLU A 98 -15.78 2.28 -14.26
C GLU A 98 -14.61 2.64 -15.19
N GLU A 99 -13.37 2.55 -14.71
CA GLU A 99 -12.18 2.78 -15.53
C GLU A 99 -12.03 1.67 -16.59
N ALA A 100 -12.35 0.42 -16.23
CA ALA A 100 -12.39 -0.71 -17.15
C ALA A 100 -13.41 -0.50 -18.28
N GLU A 101 -14.62 -0.06 -17.91
CA GLU A 101 -15.72 0.19 -18.83
C GLU A 101 -15.39 1.36 -19.78
N ARG A 102 -14.80 2.44 -19.25
CA ARG A 102 -14.30 3.57 -20.07
C ARG A 102 -13.25 3.11 -21.07
N ALA A 103 -12.31 2.25 -20.67
CA ALA A 103 -11.31 1.69 -21.57
C ALA A 103 -11.94 0.78 -22.65
N ALA A 104 -13.07 0.12 -22.35
CA ALA A 104 -13.86 -0.63 -23.31
C ALA A 104 -14.74 0.25 -24.23
N GLY A 105 -14.66 1.58 -24.10
CA GLY A 105 -15.42 2.55 -24.90
C GLY A 105 -16.73 3.03 -24.28
N GLN A 106 -17.03 2.60 -23.05
CA GLN A 106 -18.18 3.07 -22.27
C GLN A 106 -17.79 4.29 -21.41
N GLY A 107 -17.65 5.46 -22.05
CA GLY A 107 -17.44 6.75 -21.37
C GLY A 107 -16.21 7.53 -21.83
N SER A 108 -15.83 8.55 -21.07
CA SER A 108 -14.70 9.45 -21.38
C SER A 108 -13.44 9.11 -20.57
N TYR A 109 -12.27 9.31 -21.19
CA TYR A 109 -10.98 9.12 -20.53
C TYR A 109 -10.77 10.14 -19.40
N LYS A 110 -10.31 9.66 -18.25
CA LYS A 110 -9.89 10.50 -17.11
C LYS A 110 -8.49 10.08 -16.70
N ALA A 111 -7.60 11.06 -16.53
CA ALA A 111 -6.24 10.80 -16.05
C ALA A 111 -6.26 10.44 -14.55
N PRO A 112 -5.39 9.50 -14.10
CA PRO A 112 -5.33 9.11 -12.70
C PRO A 112 -4.72 10.22 -11.84
N LYS A 113 -5.34 10.52 -10.69
CA LYS A 113 -4.85 11.53 -9.75
C LYS A 113 -3.74 10.97 -8.86
N LYS A 114 -2.75 11.81 -8.55
CA LYS A 114 -1.66 11.49 -7.61
C LYS A 114 -1.87 12.22 -6.28
N ARG A 115 -1.78 11.49 -5.18
CA ARG A 115 -1.88 11.98 -3.81
C ARG A 115 -0.56 11.77 -3.09
N VAL A 116 -0.19 12.65 -2.15
CA VAL A 116 0.92 12.40 -1.24
C VAL A 116 0.36 11.83 0.04
N ILE A 117 0.80 10.61 0.38
CA ILE A 117 0.37 9.95 1.61
C ILE A 117 1.51 10.01 2.61
N LYS A 118 1.27 10.69 3.74
CA LYS A 118 2.17 10.69 4.89
C LYS A 118 1.91 9.45 5.75
N THR A 119 2.94 9.00 6.47
CA THR A 119 2.82 7.85 7.38
C THR A 119 1.88 8.13 8.55
N GLN A 120 1.34 7.07 9.15
CA GLN A 120 0.46 7.15 10.30
C GLN A 120 1.07 7.90 11.49
N PRO A 121 0.29 8.80 12.14
CA PRO A 121 0.68 9.43 13.39
C PRO A 121 0.65 8.41 14.54
N THR A 122 1.38 8.69 15.61
CA THR A 122 1.40 7.82 16.80
C THR A 122 0.06 7.88 17.54
N LYS A 123 -0.30 6.83 18.30
CA LYS A 123 -1.57 6.78 19.06
C LYS A 123 -1.80 7.99 19.97
N ALA A 124 -0.73 8.48 20.61
CA ALA A 124 -0.78 9.67 21.45
C ALA A 124 -1.16 10.94 20.65
N GLU A 125 -0.84 10.99 19.37
CA GLU A 125 -1.19 12.07 18.47
C GLU A 125 -2.59 11.90 17.86
N VAL A 126 -3.04 10.66 17.66
CA VAL A 126 -4.42 10.35 17.24
C VAL A 126 -5.42 10.74 18.33
N LYS A 127 -5.11 10.44 19.60
CA LYS A 127 -5.89 10.95 20.75
C LYS A 127 -5.94 12.47 20.85
N LYS A 128 -4.93 13.16 20.30
CA LYS A 128 -4.89 14.64 20.16
C LYS A 128 -5.61 15.13 18.89
N GLY A 129 -6.24 14.25 18.13
CA GLY A 129 -7.03 14.58 16.94
C GLY A 129 -6.27 14.58 15.61
N LYS A 130 -5.00 14.16 15.56
CA LYS A 130 -4.27 14.08 14.28
C LYS A 130 -4.79 12.91 13.44
N ARG A 131 -5.36 13.22 12.27
CA ARG A 131 -5.75 12.23 11.26
C ARG A 131 -4.68 12.10 10.17
N ILE A 132 -4.74 11.01 9.41
CA ILE A 132 -3.88 10.83 8.24
C ILE A 132 -4.23 11.91 7.22
N GLN A 133 -3.26 12.75 6.86
CA GLN A 133 -3.45 13.79 5.85
C GLN A 133 -3.32 13.16 4.45
N LEU A 134 -4.40 13.24 3.67
CA LEU A 134 -4.36 13.01 2.22
C LEU A 134 -4.21 14.38 1.55
N GLU A 135 -2.99 14.75 1.23
CA GLU A 135 -2.73 15.98 0.46
C GLU A 135 -2.83 15.65 -1.03
N GLU A 136 -3.82 16.24 -1.70
CA GLU A 136 -3.90 16.19 -3.16
C GLU A 136 -2.77 17.04 -3.74
N LYS A 137 -1.89 16.44 -4.53
CA LYS A 137 -0.95 17.21 -5.34
C LYS A 137 -1.69 17.66 -6.60
N LEU A 138 -2.02 18.93 -6.70
CA LEU A 138 -2.43 19.55 -7.96
C LEU A 138 -1.21 19.55 -8.89
N GLU A 139 -1.40 19.05 -10.11
CA GLU A 139 -0.34 18.88 -11.12
C GLU A 139 0.14 20.19 -11.77
N GLU A 140 0.25 21.29 -11.01
CA GLU A 140 0.74 22.57 -11.55
C GLU A 140 2.27 22.74 -11.44
N ASP A 141 2.96 21.94 -10.62
CA ASP A 141 4.39 22.16 -10.31
C ASP A 141 5.40 21.25 -11.04
N GLU A 142 4.96 20.28 -11.85
CA GLU A 142 5.88 19.41 -12.61
C GLU A 142 5.92 19.73 -14.10
N ALA A 143 6.25 20.98 -14.43
CA ALA A 143 6.91 21.25 -15.70
C ALA A 143 8.23 20.45 -15.76
N PRO A 144 8.49 19.66 -16.81
CA PRO A 144 9.67 18.80 -16.87
C PRO A 144 10.96 19.62 -16.79
N LYS A 145 11.81 19.32 -15.79
CA LYS A 145 13.13 19.95 -15.58
C LYS A 145 14.06 19.88 -16.81
N SER A 146 13.75 19.05 -17.81
CA SER A 146 14.49 18.97 -19.07
C SER A 146 14.35 20.22 -19.95
N LYS A 147 13.28 21.02 -19.81
CA LYS A 147 13.12 22.27 -20.58
C LYS A 147 13.90 23.45 -19.97
N ARG A 148 14.08 23.47 -18.64
CA ARG A 148 14.82 24.55 -17.94
C ARG A 148 16.31 24.62 -18.27
N LYS A 149 16.89 23.54 -18.81
CA LYS A 149 18.32 23.51 -19.18
C LYS A 149 18.59 24.04 -20.59
N VAL A 150 17.58 24.10 -21.45
CA VAL A 150 17.74 24.57 -22.85
C VAL A 150 17.64 26.09 -22.93
N GLU A 151 16.80 26.73 -22.11
CA GLU A 151 16.64 28.19 -22.11
C GLU A 151 17.81 28.95 -21.48
N LYS A 152 18.63 28.29 -20.64
CA LYS A 152 19.77 28.94 -19.97
C LYS A 152 21.08 28.93 -20.78
N MET A 153 21.07 28.36 -21.98
CA MET A 153 22.21 28.35 -22.91
C MET A 153 21.98 29.24 -24.15
N GLN A 154 20.84 29.95 -24.21
CA GLN A 154 20.50 30.91 -25.26
C GLN A 154 20.40 32.33 -24.67
N THR A 155 21.47 32.79 -24.01
CA THR A 155 21.74 34.20 -23.68
C THR A 155 23.24 34.39 -23.66
#